data_AF-A0AAW2WNM4-F1
#
_entry.id   AF-A0AAW2WNM4-F1
#
_cell.length_a   1.000
_cell.length_b   1.000
_cell.length_c   1.000
_cell.angle_alpha   90.00
_cell.angle_beta   90.00
_cell.angle_gamma   90.00
#
_symmetry.space_group_name_H-M   'P 1'
#
loop_
_entity.id
_entity.type
_entity.pdbx_description
1 polymer ?
#
loop_
_entity_poly.entity_id
_entity_poly.type
_entity_poly.pdbx_seq_one_letter_code
_entity_poly.pdbx_strand_id
1 'polypeptide(L)'
;MKSPTSAVFTLFPLLYLAAYSYYNVATKTPLLQLMNDALIVAKKKDYDVFNALDVMQNETFLKELKFGPGDGKLHYYLYNYRLRHVLRSSELGLVLL
;
A
#
# COMPACT_ATOMS: atom_id res chain seq x y z
N MET A 1 -32.95 18.06 -30.14
CA MET A 1 -32.33 18.26 -28.82
C MET A 1 -30.97 17.55 -28.85
N LYS A 2 -29.87 18.29 -29.01
CA LYS A 2 -28.50 17.75 -29.10
C LYS A 2 -27.82 17.89 -27.74
N SER A 3 -27.35 16.79 -27.17
CA SER A 3 -25.95 16.64 -26.76
C SER A 3 -25.62 15.15 -26.58
N PRO A 4 -24.71 14.59 -27.39
CA PRO A 4 -24.04 13.34 -27.05
C PRO A 4 -22.91 13.67 -26.06
N THR A 5 -22.85 12.93 -24.95
CA THR A 5 -21.78 13.01 -23.95
C THR A 5 -20.43 12.78 -24.63
N SER A 6 -19.50 13.72 -24.42
CA SER A 6 -18.16 13.74 -25.02
C SER A 6 -17.35 12.49 -24.64
N ALA A 7 -16.61 12.01 -25.62
CA ALA A 7 -15.75 10.84 -25.56
C ALA A 7 -14.63 10.97 -24.50
N VAL A 8 -14.39 9.90 -23.76
CA VAL A 8 -13.16 9.72 -22.98
C VAL A 8 -12.07 9.30 -23.97
N PHE A 9 -11.23 10.25 -24.37
CA PHE A 9 -9.95 10.00 -25.01
C PHE A 9 -8.84 10.46 -24.08
N THR A 10 -8.26 9.53 -23.32
CA THR A 10 -6.88 9.69 -22.83
C THR A 10 -6.02 8.70 -23.60
N LEU A 11 -5.24 9.26 -24.53
CA LEU A 11 -4.18 8.55 -25.24
C LEU A 11 -3.09 8.15 -24.24
N PHE A 12 -2.59 6.92 -24.38
CA PHE A 12 -1.50 6.25 -23.65
C PHE A 12 -1.80 5.82 -22.20
N PRO A 13 -1.84 4.52 -21.89
CA PRO A 13 -1.28 4.10 -20.61
C PRO A 13 0.24 4.15 -20.78
N LEU A 14 0.87 5.21 -20.25
CA LEU A 14 2.20 5.02 -19.68
C LEU A 14 2.01 3.94 -18.61
N LEU A 15 2.57 2.76 -18.83
CA LEU A 15 2.42 1.64 -17.89
C LEU A 15 2.94 2.09 -16.52
N TYR A 16 2.05 2.25 -15.56
CA TYR A 16 2.40 2.68 -14.21
C TYR A 16 3.00 1.50 -13.45
N LEU A 17 4.27 1.59 -13.06
CA LEU A 17 4.95 0.54 -12.31
C LEU A 17 4.80 0.81 -10.82
N ALA A 18 4.02 -0.04 -10.15
CA ALA A 18 3.81 0.02 -8.71
C ALA A 18 4.62 -1.05 -7.98
N ALA A 19 5.36 -0.64 -6.95
CA ALA A 19 5.91 -1.54 -5.95
C ALA A 19 4.95 -1.64 -4.77
N TYR A 20 4.79 -2.83 -4.21
CA TYR A 20 3.95 -3.07 -3.02
C TYR A 20 4.83 -3.61 -1.88
N SER A 21 4.76 -2.97 -0.72
CA SER A 21 5.37 -3.49 0.50
C SER A 21 4.70 -4.80 0.89
N TYR A 22 5.49 -5.86 0.99
CA TYR A 22 5.05 -7.15 1.48
C TYR A 22 5.38 -7.26 2.98
N TYR A 23 6.10 -8.30 3.41
CA TYR A 23 6.55 -8.45 4.78
C TYR A 23 7.87 -7.74 5.05
N ASN A 24 7.97 -7.07 6.21
CA ASN A 24 9.19 -6.42 6.69
C ASN A 24 9.51 -6.89 8.11
N VAL A 25 10.76 -7.29 8.35
CA VAL A 25 11.22 -7.71 9.68
C VAL A 25 12.48 -6.95 10.04
N ALA A 26 12.37 -6.11 11.07
CA ALA A 26 13.46 -5.28 11.59
C ALA A 26 13.96 -5.86 12.92
N THR A 27 15.24 -6.24 12.99
CA THR A 27 15.87 -6.78 14.22
C THR A 27 16.97 -5.87 14.75
N LYS A 28 17.95 -5.54 13.91
CA LYS A 28 19.06 -4.63 14.24
C LYS A 28 18.87 -3.23 13.66
N THR A 29 18.39 -3.16 12.43
CA THR A 29 18.13 -1.90 11.74
C THR A 29 16.74 -1.40 12.12
N PRO A 30 16.58 -0.12 12.53
CA PRO A 30 15.27 0.46 12.79
C PRO A 30 14.34 0.34 11.57
N LEU A 31 13.06 0.02 11.79
CA LEU A 31 12.08 -0.18 10.72
C LEU A 31 11.99 1.03 9.78
N LEU A 32 12.04 2.24 10.33
CA LEU A 32 12.04 3.48 9.54
C LEU A 32 13.19 3.53 8.53
N GLN A 33 14.40 3.18 8.96
CA GLN A 33 15.58 3.15 8.09
C GLN A 33 15.45 2.04 7.04
N LEU A 34 15.03 0.85 7.44
CA LEU A 34 14.80 -0.28 6.53
C LEU A 34 13.82 0.09 5.40
N MET A 35 12.71 0.75 5.74
CA MET A 35 11.70 1.15 4.76
C MET A 35 12.15 2.31 3.88
N ASN A 36 12.94 3.25 4.42
CA ASN A 36 13.56 4.29 3.61
C ASN A 36 14.50 3.68 2.54
N ASP A 37 15.30 2.68 2.92
CA ASP A 37 16.18 1.99 1.97
C ASP A 37 15.37 1.23 0.90
N ALA A 38 14.23 0.64 1.27
CA ALA A 38 13.31 0.00 0.33
C ALA A 38 12.74 0.99 -0.71
N LEU A 39 12.36 2.20 -0.28
CA LEU A 39 11.92 3.26 -1.18
C LEU A 39 13.02 3.67 -2.17
N ILE A 40 14.27 3.79 -1.69
CA ILE A 40 15.43 4.08 -2.54
C ILE A 40 15.63 2.99 -3.59
N VAL A 41 15.53 1.72 -3.19
CA VAL A 41 15.64 0.58 -4.11
C VAL A 41 14.51 0.58 -5.14
N ALA A 42 13.27 0.84 -4.74
CA ALA A 42 12.15 0.93 -5.65
C ALA A 42 12.36 2.05 -6.67
N LYS A 43 12.83 3.22 -6.24
CA LYS A 43 13.13 4.32 -7.15
C LYS A 43 14.25 4.00 -8.13
N LYS A 44 15.31 3.30 -7.69
CA LYS A 44 16.40 2.83 -8.56
C LYS A 44 15.98 1.78 -9.59
N LYS A 45 14.84 1.12 -9.37
CA LYS A 45 14.23 0.15 -10.28
C LYS A 45 13.13 0.76 -11.15
N ASP A 46 13.05 2.09 -11.19
CA ASP A 46 12.09 2.85 -12.00
C ASP A 46 10.62 2.54 -11.69
N TYR A 47 10.30 2.21 -10.43
CA TYR A 47 8.91 2.23 -9.96
C TYR A 47 8.42 3.67 -9.77
N ASP A 48 7.18 3.91 -10.16
CA ASP A 48 6.51 5.21 -10.08
C ASP A 48 5.86 5.45 -8.72
N VAL A 49 5.37 4.39 -8.07
CA VAL A 49 4.78 4.43 -6.73
C VAL A 49 5.27 3.28 -5.87
N PHE A 50 5.26 3.51 -4.57
CA PHE A 50 5.45 2.49 -3.56
C PHE A 50 4.22 2.48 -2.63
N ASN A 51 3.43 1.41 -2.70
CA ASN A 51 2.23 1.23 -1.90
C ASN A 51 2.54 0.38 -0.67
N ALA A 52 1.93 0.72 0.46
CA ALA A 52 2.02 -0.06 1.69
C ALA A 52 0.70 0.00 2.45
N LEU A 53 0.33 -1.11 3.10
CA LEU A 53 -0.85 -1.19 3.96
C LEU A 53 -0.53 -0.70 5.37
N ASP A 54 -1.54 -0.18 6.06
CA ASP A 54 -1.53 0.24 7.48
C ASP A 54 -1.61 -0.95 8.46
N VAL A 55 -1.05 -2.11 8.07
CA VAL A 55 -1.04 -3.33 8.89
C VAL A 55 0.24 -3.45 9.73
N MET A 56 0.23 -4.32 10.73
CA MET A 56 1.39 -4.57 11.62
C MET A 56 1.94 -3.26 12.23
N GLN A 57 3.26 -3.03 12.15
CA GLN A 57 3.92 -1.83 12.66
C GLN A 57 4.10 -0.74 11.57
N ASN A 58 3.46 -0.89 10.41
CA ASN A 58 3.75 -0.04 9.25
C ASN A 58 3.41 1.43 9.47
N GLU A 59 2.35 1.72 10.25
CA GLU A 59 1.92 3.09 10.56
C GLU A 59 3.07 3.98 11.07
N THR A 60 4.03 3.39 11.78
CA THR A 60 5.20 4.10 12.31
C THR A 60 6.07 4.74 11.23
N PHE A 61 6.26 4.08 10.08
CA PHE A 61 7.07 4.64 8.99
C PHE A 61 6.21 5.37 7.96
N LEU A 62 4.93 5.05 7.83
CA LEU A 62 4.05 5.69 6.83
C LEU A 62 4.03 7.21 7.01
N LYS A 63 3.88 7.66 8.26
CA LYS A 63 3.87 9.10 8.59
C LYS A 63 5.23 9.75 8.35
N GLU A 64 6.30 9.16 8.88
CA GLU A 64 7.66 9.72 8.81
C GLU A 64 8.21 9.76 7.37
N LEU A 65 7.89 8.75 6.55
CA LEU A 65 8.29 8.66 5.14
C LEU A 65 7.28 9.31 4.18
N LYS A 66 6.33 10.09 4.70
CA LYS A 66 5.39 10.92 3.92
C LYS A 66 4.50 10.13 2.96
N PHE A 67 4.08 8.93 3.36
CA PHE A 67 3.02 8.22 2.64
C PHE A 67 1.71 9.01 2.74
N GLY A 68 1.03 9.18 1.61
CA GLY A 68 -0.32 9.72 1.55
C GLY A 68 -1.37 8.60 1.64
N PRO A 69 -2.51 8.81 2.31
CA PRO A 69 -3.60 7.85 2.28
C PRO A 69 -4.15 7.73 0.85
N GLY A 70 -4.36 6.49 0.39
CA GLY A 70 -5.10 6.21 -0.83
C GLY A 70 -6.61 6.39 -0.64
N ASP A 71 -7.35 6.29 -1.73
CA ASP A 71 -8.83 6.29 -1.75
C ASP A 71 -9.42 4.90 -1.45
N GLY A 72 -8.66 3.83 -1.71
CA GLY A 72 -9.05 2.45 -1.46
C GLY A 72 -8.96 2.03 0.01
N LYS A 73 -9.89 1.14 0.42
CA LYS A 73 -9.86 0.43 1.71
C LYS A 73 -9.81 -1.07 1.47
N LEU A 74 -8.88 -1.76 2.13
CA LEU A 74 -8.78 -3.22 2.07
C LEU A 74 -9.46 -3.82 3.31
N HIS A 75 -10.41 -4.72 3.08
CA HIS A 75 -11.16 -5.40 4.15
C HIS A 75 -10.81 -6.88 4.19
N TYR A 76 -10.51 -7.38 5.38
CA TYR A 76 -10.19 -8.79 5.62
C TYR A 76 -11.44 -9.54 6.06
N TYR A 77 -11.72 -10.66 5.39
CA TYR A 77 -12.87 -11.52 5.68
C TYR A 77 -12.39 -12.93 6.01
N LEU A 78 -13.08 -13.57 6.95
CA LEU A 78 -12.88 -14.97 7.28
C LEU A 78 -14.16 -15.74 6.93
N TYR A 79 -14.00 -16.84 6.21
CA TYR A 79 -15.11 -17.74 5.92
C TYR A 79 -15.22 -18.81 7.00
N ASN A 80 -16.43 -19.04 7.52
CA ASN A 80 -16.73 -20.04 8.54
C ASN A 80 -15.86 -19.94 9.82
N TYR A 81 -15.44 -18.72 10.17
CA TYR A 81 -14.64 -18.49 11.38
C TYR A 81 -15.10 -17.20 12.08
N ARG A 82 -15.25 -17.26 13.40
CA ARG A 82 -15.70 -16.13 14.23
C ARG A 82 -14.56 -15.63 15.11
N LEU A 83 -14.29 -14.32 15.05
CA LEU A 83 -13.35 -13.66 15.95
C LEU A 83 -14.00 -13.40 17.31
N ARG A 84 -13.20 -13.51 18.38
CA ARG A 84 -13.63 -13.20 19.76
C ARG A 84 -13.70 -11.70 20.03
N HIS A 85 -12.90 -10.91 19.31
CA HIS A 85 -12.86 -9.46 19.36
C HIS A 85 -12.54 -8.91 17.96
N VAL A 86 -12.87 -7.64 17.73
CA VAL A 86 -12.51 -6.94 16.49
C VAL A 86 -11.01 -6.65 16.51
N LEU A 87 -10.32 -6.94 15.41
CA LEU A 87 -8.91 -6.65 15.23
C LEU A 87 -8.72 -5.25 14.65
N ARG A 88 -7.69 -4.54 15.13
CA ARG A 88 -7.17 -3.31 14.49
C ARG A 88 -6.25 -3.68 13.32
N SER A 89 -6.03 -2.74 12.40
CA SER A 89 -5.10 -2.96 11.27
C SER A 89 -3.71 -3.41 11.76
N SER A 90 -3.21 -2.83 12.86
CA SER A 90 -1.92 -3.18 13.46
C SER A 90 -1.83 -4.60 14.03
N GLU A 91 -2.96 -5.27 14.22
CA GLU A 91 -3.04 -6.66 14.70
C GLU A 91 -3.17 -7.66 13.53
N LEU A 92 -3.29 -7.17 12.29
CA LEU A 92 -3.26 -7.99 11.10
C LEU A 92 -1.82 -8.26 10.67
N GLY A 93 -1.48 -9.54 10.51
CA GLY A 93 -0.17 -10.00 10.02
C GLY A 93 -0.21 -10.66 8.64
N LEU A 94 -1.32 -10.54 7.91
CA LEU A 94 -1.48 -11.07 6.57
C LEU A 94 -1.44 -9.92 5.56
N VAL A 95 -0.60 -10.02 4.54
CA VAL A 95 -0.60 -9.11 3.39
C VAL A 95 -1.20 -9.84 2.19
N LEU A 96 -2.32 -9.32 1.67
CA LEU A 96 -3.00 -9.86 0.49
C LEU A 96 -2.29 -9.38 -0.80
N LEU A 97 -2.28 -10.24 -1.82
CA LEU A 97 -1.78 -9.95 -3.16
C LEU A 97 -2.87 -9.33 -4.04
#